data_AF-A0A223S9E2-F1
#
_entry.id   AF-A0A223S9E2-F1
#
_cell.length_a   1.000
_cell.length_b   1.000
_cell.length_c   1.000
_cell.angle_alpha   90.00
_cell.angle_beta   90.00
_cell.angle_gamma   90.00
#
_symmetry.space_group_name_H-M   'P 1'
#
loop_
_entity.id
_entity.type
_entity.pdbx_description
1 polymer ?
#
loop_
_entity_poly.entity_id
_entity_poly.type
_entity_poly.pdbx_seq_one_letter_code
_entity_poly.pdbx_strand_id
1 'polypeptide(L)' 'MTTYCEIREVADMADLRAWAAAHHVPIIRGGYTLSGCTIYSATCGTLTLVCVGLEKGPGPLIWRSPFE' A
#
# COMPACT_ATOMS: atom_id res chain seq x y z
N MET A 1 1.27 -27.14 -6.67
CA MET A 1 0.68 -26.04 -7.46
C MET A 1 0.96 -24.76 -6.70
N THR A 2 1.64 -23.79 -7.32
CA THR A 2 2.10 -22.56 -6.66
C THR A 2 1.19 -21.41 -7.04
N THR A 3 0.66 -20.70 -6.05
CA THR A 3 -0.14 -19.49 -6.26
C THR A 3 0.73 -18.27 -6.01
N TYR A 4 0.73 -17.31 -6.93
CA TYR A 4 1.48 -16.07 -6.81
C TYR A 4 0.53 -14.94 -6.42
N CYS A 5 0.95 -14.12 -5.45
CA CYS A 5 0.29 -12.86 -5.16
C CYS A 5 0.88 -11.77 -6.06
N GLU A 6 0.00 -11.08 -6.78
CA GLU A 6 0.38 -9.94 -7.60
C GLU A 6 0.15 -8.65 -6.83
N ILE A 7 1.16 -7.78 -6.80
CA ILE A 7 1.06 -6.44 -6.21
C ILE A 7 1.30 -5.43 -7.32
N ARG A 8 0.38 -4.50 -7.50
CA ARG A 8 0.50 -3.41 -8.49
C ARG A 8 0.28 -2.07 -7.83
N GLU A 9 1.12 -1.11 -8.18
CA GLU A 9 0.92 0.28 -7.79
C GLU A 9 -0.03 0.98 -8.76
N VAL A 10 -0.97 1.76 -8.23
CA VAL A 10 -1.84 2.66 -9.00
C VAL A 10 -1.43 4.11 -8.74
N ALA A 11 -1.75 4.99 -9.70
CA ALA A 11 -1.25 6.36 -9.70
C ALA A 11 -1.81 7.20 -8.54
N ASP A 12 -3.07 6.98 -8.16
CA ASP A 12 -3.71 7.78 -7.10
C ASP A 12 -4.82 7.04 -6.33
N MET A 13 -5.32 7.71 -5.28
CA MET A 13 -6.35 7.18 -4.40
C MET A 13 -7.73 7.10 -5.04
N ALA A 14 -8.00 7.83 -6.14
CA ALA A 14 -9.26 7.74 -6.85
C ALA A 14 -9.35 6.39 -7.57
N ASP A 15 -8.27 5.99 -8.26
CA ASP A 15 -8.17 4.68 -8.91
C ASP A 15 -8.30 3.55 -7.88
N LEU A 16 -7.59 3.64 -6.74
CA LEU A 16 -7.67 2.63 -5.68
C LEU A 16 -9.09 2.52 -5.10
N ARG A 17 -9.78 3.65 -4.87
CA ARG A 17 -11.16 3.69 -4.35
C ARG A 17 -12.16 3.13 -5.33
N ALA A 18 -12.05 3.51 -6.61
CA ALA A 18 -12.94 3.00 -7.66
C ALA A 18 -12.82 1.47 -7.78
N TRP A 19 -11.59 0.95 -7.79
CA TRP A 19 -11.34 -0.49 -7.84
C TRP A 19 -11.86 -1.20 -6.58
N ALA A 20 -11.53 -0.70 -5.38
CA ALA A 20 -11.97 -1.31 -4.13
C ALA A 20 -13.51 -1.36 -4.01
N ALA A 21 -14.19 -0.29 -4.44
CA ALA A 21 -15.65 -0.24 -4.46
C ALA A 21 -16.24 -1.25 -5.45
N ALA A 22 -15.70 -1.35 -6.67
CA ALA A 22 -16.17 -2.32 -7.68
C ALA A 22 -16.02 -3.77 -7.19
N HIS A 23 -14.97 -4.06 -6.43
CA HIS A 23 -14.68 -5.39 -5.89
C HIS A 23 -15.24 -5.64 -4.48
N HIS A 24 -15.91 -4.66 -3.87
CA HIS A 24 -16.46 -4.72 -2.52
C HIS A 24 -15.43 -5.11 -1.44
N VAL A 25 -14.21 -4.62 -1.57
CA VAL A 25 -13.12 -4.88 -0.61
C VAL A 25 -12.73 -3.61 0.13
N PRO A 26 -12.32 -3.71 1.41
CA PRO A 26 -11.91 -2.54 2.18
C PRO A 26 -10.54 -2.04 1.74
N ILE A 27 -10.33 -0.73 1.86
CA ILE A 27 -8.99 -0.12 1.78
C ILE A 27 -8.38 -0.13 3.18
N ILE A 28 -7.14 -0.58 3.29
CA ILE A 28 -6.37 -0.68 4.52
C ILE A 28 -5.17 0.25 4.43
N ARG A 29 -4.78 0.85 5.57
CA ARG A 29 -3.53 1.59 5.71
C ARG A 29 -2.39 0.61 5.98
N GLY A 30 -1.49 0.44 5.01
CA GLY A 30 -0.44 -0.58 5.03
C GLY A 30 0.87 -0.16 5.69
N GLY A 31 1.10 1.14 5.87
CA GLY A 31 2.32 1.68 6.47
C GLY A 31 2.77 2.96 5.82
N TYR A 32 4.09 3.17 5.74
CA TYR A 32 4.70 4.37 5.19
C TYR A 32 5.87 4.02 4.26
N THR A 33 6.09 4.85 3.25
CA THR A 33 7.31 4.81 2.44
C THR A 33 8.51 5.31 3.27
N LEU A 34 9.74 5.08 2.77
CA LEU A 34 10.95 5.63 3.40
C LEU A 34 10.96 7.16 3.47
N SER A 35 10.25 7.82 2.54
CA SER A 35 10.04 9.27 2.54
C SER A 35 8.92 9.74 3.48
N GLY A 36 8.26 8.81 4.18
CA GLY A 36 7.19 9.09 5.13
C GLY A 36 5.81 9.29 4.51
N CYS A 37 5.58 8.89 3.25
CA CYS A 37 4.23 8.97 2.66
C CYS A 37 3.41 7.74 3.07
N THR A 38 2.14 7.89 3.42
CA THR A 38 1.29 6.74 3.78
C THR A 38 1.02 5.85 2.57
N ILE A 39 1.06 4.54 2.80
CA ILE A 39 0.68 3.51 1.83
C ILE A 39 -0.72 3.01 2.15
N TYR A 40 -1.56 2.97 1.14
CA TYR A 40 -2.90 2.38 1.16
C TYR A 40 -2.93 1.15 0.27
N SER A 41 -3.70 0.14 0.64
CA SER A 41 -3.86 -1.07 -0.15
C SER A 41 -5.28 -1.63 -0.10
N ALA A 42 -5.64 -2.38 -1.14
CA ALA A 42 -6.85 -3.18 -1.19
C ALA A 42 -6.54 -4.51 -1.90
N THR A 43 -7.07 -5.61 -1.39
CA THR A 43 -6.78 -6.96 -1.89
C THR A 43 -8.06 -7.70 -2.26
N CYS A 44 -8.09 -8.29 -3.44
CA CYS A 44 -9.17 -9.15 -3.92
C CYS A 44 -8.57 -10.40 -4.57
N GLY A 45 -8.76 -11.57 -3.94
CA GLY A 45 -8.13 -12.80 -4.38
C GLY A 45 -6.59 -12.70 -4.30
N THR A 46 -5.91 -12.94 -5.42
CA THR A 46 -4.44 -12.90 -5.51
C THR A 46 -3.88 -11.52 -5.91
N LEU A 47 -4.74 -10.55 -6.22
CA LEU A 47 -4.33 -9.20 -6.61
C LEU A 47 -4.45 -8.24 -5.43
N THR A 48 -3.37 -7.51 -5.16
CA THR A 48 -3.34 -6.36 -4.26
C THR A 48 -2.97 -5.11 -5.04
N LEU A 49 -3.82 -4.09 -4.97
CA LEU A 49 -3.47 -2.76 -5.45
C LEU A 49 -2.94 -1.92 -4.29
N VAL A 50 -1.87 -1.17 -4.55
CA VAL A 50 -1.27 -0.24 -3.59
C VAL A 50 -1.25 1.18 -4.17
N CYS A 51 -1.43 2.17 -3.31
CA CYS A 51 -1.33 3.58 -3.65
C CYS A 51 -0.54 4.31 -2.57
N VAL A 52 0.36 5.19 -2.98
CA VAL A 52 1.02 6.14 -2.06
C VAL A 52 0.12 7.37 -1.93
N GLY A 53 -0.39 7.61 -0.72
CA GLY A 53 -1.16 8.80 -0.41
C GLY A 53 -0.26 10.00 -0.12
N LEU A 54 -0.82 11.20 -0.29
CA LEU A 54 -0.13 12.46 0.00
C LEU A 54 -0.05 12.77 1.51
N GLU A 55 -0.83 12.07 2.36
CA GLU A 55 -0.69 12.26 3.80
C GLU A 55 0.71 11.81 4.22
N LYS A 56 1.35 12.66 5.03
CA LYS A 56 2.62 12.31 5.65
C LYS A 56 2.35 11.55 6.94
N GLY A 57 3.01 10.40 7.05
CA GLY A 57 3.13 9.64 8.27
C GLY A 57 4.02 10.30 9.32
N PRO A 58 4.29 9.59 10.43
CA PRO A 58 5.34 10.00 11.35
C PRO A 58 6.66 10.13 10.59
N GLY A 59 7.58 10.93 11.16
CA GLY A 59 8.89 11.22 10.56
C GLY A 59 9.65 9.96 10.11
N PRO A 60 10.67 10.12 9.27
CA PRO A 60 11.35 9.01 8.60
C PRO A 60 11.79 7.92 9.59
N LEU A 61 11.62 6.66 9.20
CA LEU A 61 12.09 5.53 9.97
C LEU A 61 13.63 5.57 10.03
N ILE A 62 14.18 5.96 11.18
CA ILE A 62 15.62 5.87 11.43
C ILE A 62 15.93 4.43 11.82
N TRP A 63 16.25 3.59 10.84
CA TRP A 63 16.77 2.27 11.10
C TRP A 63 18.27 2.38 11.43
N ARG A 64 18.66 1.91 12.61
CA ARG A 64 20.07 1.72 12.99
C ARG A 64 20.37 0.23 12.96
N SER A 65 21.42 -0.16 12.25
CA SER A 65 21.86 -1.55 12.21
C SER A 65 22.38 -1.95 13.58
N PRO A 66 22.09 -3.17 14.08
CA PRO A 66 22.71 -3.67 15.31
C PRO A 66 24.19 -4.07 15.12
N PHE A 67 24.72 -3.95 13.90
CA PHE A 67 26.10 -4.27 13.54
C PHE A 67 26.97 -3.03 13.27
N GLU A 68 26.47 -1.83 13.57
CA GLU A 68 27.27 -0.59 13.65
C GLU A 68 27.87 -0.40 15.06
#